data_AF-A0A843S608-F1
#
_entry.id   AF-A0A843S608-F1
#
_cell.length_a   1.000
_cell.length_b   1.000
_cell.length_c   1.000
_cell.angle_alpha   90.00
_cell.angle_beta   90.00
_cell.angle_gamma   90.00
#
_symmetry.space_group_name_H-M   'P 1'
#
loop_
_entity.id
_entity.type
_entity.pdbx_description
1 polymer ?
#
loop_
_entity_poly.entity_id
_entity_poly.type
_entity_poly.pdbx_seq_one_letter_code
_entity_poly.pdbx_strand_id
1 'polypeptide(L)' 'MKTTVDIPDGELEDAMRFTRARTKREAIVTAITEFNRRRRMAELAKLAGTCPDLMTVDALQQMRRRA' A
#
# COMPACT_ATOMS: atom_id res chain seq x y z
N MET A 1 -19.51 3.87 -3.27
CA MET A 1 -20.39 2.75 -3.68
C MET A 1 -20.67 1.87 -2.47
N LYS A 2 -21.90 1.34 -2.34
CA LYS A 2 -22.25 0.35 -1.32
C LYS A 2 -22.25 -1.02 -1.99
N THR A 3 -21.60 -2.00 -1.37
CA THR A 3 -21.47 -3.37 -1.88
C THR A 3 -21.79 -4.31 -0.73
N THR A 4 -22.55 -5.36 -1.01
CA THR A 4 -22.85 -6.43 -0.04
C THR A 4 -21.93 -7.60 -0.36
N VAL A 5 -21.20 -8.08 0.64
CA VAL A 5 -20.30 -9.23 0.54
C VAL A 5 -20.54 -10.10 1.77
N ASP A 6 -20.47 -11.42 1.56
CA ASP A 6 -20.50 -12.37 2.66
C ASP A 6 -19.07 -12.61 3.15
N ILE A 7 -18.82 -12.46 4.45
CA ILE A 7 -17.50 -12.55 5.07
C ILE A 7 -17.62 -13.49 6.26
N PRO A 8 -16.80 -14.56 6.33
CA PRO A 8 -16.78 -15.43 7.49
C PRO A 8 -16.52 -14.62 8.78
N ASP A 9 -17.26 -14.92 9.85
CA ASP A 9 -17.19 -14.14 11.09
C ASP A 9 -15.77 -14.08 11.66
N GLY A 10 -15.04 -15.21 11.65
CA GLY A 10 -13.65 -15.27 12.11
C GLY A 10 -12.70 -14.35 11.33
N GLU A 11 -12.85 -14.27 10.01
CA GLU A 11 -12.04 -13.38 9.15
C GLU A 11 -12.34 -11.90 9.44
N LEU A 12 -13.61 -11.57 9.71
CA LEU A 12 -14.01 -10.23 10.07
C LEU A 12 -13.52 -9.83 11.47
N GLU A 13 -13.53 -10.76 12.43
CA GLU A 13 -12.96 -10.57 13.76
C GLU A 13 -11.45 -10.33 13.71
N ASP A 14 -10.73 -11.12 12.93
CA ASP A 14 -9.30 -10.95 12.71
C ASP A 14 -8.99 -9.62 12.03
N ALA A 15 -9.74 -9.26 10.99
CA ALA A 15 -9.62 -7.95 10.36
C ALA A 15 -9.81 -6.82 11.38
N MET A 16 -10.85 -6.89 12.22
CA MET A 16 -11.08 -5.92 13.28
C MET A 16 -9.92 -5.86 14.30
N ARG A 17 -9.40 -7.02 14.71
CA ARG A 17 -8.28 -7.14 15.66
C ARG A 17 -6.99 -6.54 15.08
N PHE A 18 -6.64 -6.88 13.85
CA PHE A 18 -5.41 -6.42 13.21
C PHE A 18 -5.45 -4.95 12.85
N THR A 19 -6.60 -4.43 12.41
CA THR A 19 -6.73 -3.01 12.09
C THR A 19 -7.06 -2.15 13.32
N ARG A 20 -7.41 -2.76 14.45
CA ARG A 20 -7.94 -2.09 15.67
C ARG A 20 -9.11 -1.16 15.36
N ALA A 21 -9.94 -1.55 14.39
CA ALA A 21 -11.04 -0.72 13.92
C ALA A 21 -12.20 -0.74 14.92
N ARG A 22 -12.92 0.38 15.03
CA ARG A 22 -14.10 0.50 15.90
C ARG A 22 -15.37 -0.06 15.25
N THR A 23 -15.37 -0.17 13.92
CA THR A 23 -16.52 -0.66 13.15
C THR A 23 -16.11 -1.70 12.12
N LYS A 24 -17.03 -2.62 11.78
CA LYS A 24 -16.84 -3.62 10.72
C LYS A 24 -16.45 -2.98 9.38
N ARG A 25 -17.11 -1.86 9.01
CA ARG A 25 -16.80 -1.12 7.78
C ARG A 25 -15.37 -0.60 7.78
N GLU A 26 -14.94 0.02 8.87
CA GLU A 26 -13.58 0.58 9.00
C GLU A 26 -12.50 -0.51 8.89
N ALA A 27 -12.74 -1.68 9.49
CA ALA A 27 -11.85 -2.83 9.38
C ALA A 27 -11.66 -3.25 7.92
N ILE A 28 -12.77 -3.45 7.20
CA ILE A 28 -12.75 -3.89 5.80
C ILE A 28 -12.11 -2.84 4.89
N VAL A 29 -12.44 -1.56 5.05
CA VAL A 29 -11.83 -0.49 4.25
C VAL A 29 -10.33 -0.41 4.49
N THR A 30 -9.89 -0.54 5.74
CA THR A 30 -8.45 -0.54 6.09
C THR A 30 -7.74 -1.74 5.49
N ALA A 31 -8.32 -2.95 5.62
CA ALA A 31 -7.75 -4.17 5.06
C ALA A 31 -7.58 -4.08 3.53
N ILE A 32 -8.60 -3.58 2.81
CA ILE A 32 -8.55 -3.38 1.35
C ILE A 32 -7.47 -2.35 0.98
N THR A 33 -7.37 -1.26 1.74
CA THR A 33 -6.38 -0.20 1.49
C THR A 33 -4.97 -0.74 1.65
N GLU A 34 -4.69 -1.49 2.72
CA GLU A 34 -3.38 -2.10 2.95
C GLU A 34 -3.05 -3.18 1.90
N PHE A 35 -4.02 -4.00 1.51
CA PHE A 35 -3.83 -4.98 0.44
C PHE A 35 -3.41 -4.28 -0.86
N ASN A 36 -4.15 -3.24 -1.26
CA ASN A 36 -3.84 -2.47 -2.47
C ASN A 36 -2.49 -1.78 -2.38
N ARG A 37 -2.12 -1.23 -1.21
CA ARG A 37 -0.81 -0.61 -0.99
C ARG A 37 0.32 -1.63 -1.21
N ARG A 38 0.21 -2.83 -0.64
CA ARG A 38 1.19 -3.91 -0.82
C ARG A 38 1.30 -4.35 -2.28
N ARG A 39 0.17 -4.49 -2.98
CA ARG A 39 0.17 -4.84 -4.41
C ARG A 39 0.84 -3.76 -5.27
N ARG A 40 0.53 -2.49 -5.04
CA ARG A 40 1.19 -1.37 -5.73
C ARG A 40 2.69 -1.36 -5.49
N MET A 41 3.14 -1.56 -4.24
CA MET A 41 4.58 -1.67 -3.93
C MET A 41 5.24 -2.84 -4.65
N ALA A 42 4.58 -4.00 -4.71
CA ALA A 42 5.09 -5.15 -5.44
C ALA A 42 5.22 -4.88 -6.95
N GLU A 43 4.26 -4.17 -7.56
CA GLU A 43 4.37 -3.77 -8.96
C GLU A 43 5.50 -2.76 -9.19
N LEU A 44 5.67 -1.77 -8.30
CA LEU A 44 6.79 -0.83 -8.40
C LEU A 44 8.15 -1.54 -8.30
N ALA A 45 8.27 -2.54 -7.44
CA ALA A 45 9.50 -3.31 -7.31
C ALA A 45 9.89 -4.02 -8.61
N LYS A 46 8.93 -4.43 -9.44
CA LYS A 46 9.20 -5.03 -10.76
C LYS A 46 9.79 -4.03 -11.76
N LEU A 47 9.54 -2.73 -11.57
CA LEU A 47 10.08 -1.66 -12.40
C LEU A 47 11.46 -1.17 -11.91
N ALA A 48 11.99 -1.76 -10.84
CA ALA A 48 13.33 -1.41 -10.36
C ALA A 48 14.38 -1.74 -11.44
N GLY A 49 15.19 -0.73 -11.80
CA GLY A 49 16.21 -0.86 -12.83
C GLY A 49 15.72 -0.75 -14.28
N THR A 50 14.41 -0.58 -14.52
CA THR A 50 13.86 -0.41 -15.88
C THR A 50 13.74 1.05 -16.32
N CYS A 51 14.10 2.02 -15.46
CA CYS A 51 14.04 3.44 -15.79
C CYS A 51 15.42 3.92 -16.26
N PRO A 52 15.67 4.04 -17.57
CA PRO A 52 16.99 4.40 -18.11
C PRO A 52 17.35 5.87 -17.80
N ASP A 53 16.36 6.74 -17.70
CA ASP A 53 16.55 8.18 -17.50
C ASP A 53 16.54 8.60 -16.03
N LEU A 54 16.47 7.64 -15.09
CA LEU A 54 16.51 7.96 -13.67
C LEU A 54 17.92 8.45 -13.29
N MET A 55 18.00 9.62 -12.64
CA MET A 55 19.27 10.19 -12.21
C MET A 55 20.04 9.25 -11.27
N THR A 56 21.37 9.22 -11.41
CA THR A 56 22.23 8.47 -10.51
C THR A 56 22.33 9.15 -9.14
N VAL A 57 22.78 8.38 -8.13
CA VAL A 57 23.02 8.92 -6.78
C VAL A 57 24.00 10.09 -6.81
N ASP A 58 25.05 10.02 -7.63
CA ASP A 58 26.04 11.08 -7.77
C ASP A 58 25.44 12.35 -8.38
N ALA A 59 24.61 12.21 -9.42
CA ALA A 59 23.91 13.34 -10.03
C ALA A 59 22.98 14.03 -9.02
N LEU A 60 22.23 13.25 -8.23
CA LEU A 60 21.36 13.79 -7.16
C LEU A 60 22.17 14.53 -6.09
N GLN A 61 23.32 14.00 -5.66
CA GLN A 61 24.18 14.65 -4.68
C GLN A 61 24.73 15.99 -5.19
N GLN A 62 25.11 16.06 -6.46
CA GLN A 62 25.55 17.32 -7.07
C GLN A 62 24.43 18.37 -7.10
N MET A 63 23.19 17.97 -7.41
CA MET A 63 22.03 18.88 -7.39
C MET A 63 21.78 19.43 -5.99
N ARG A 64 21.85 18.59 -4.95
CA ARG A 64 21.62 19.01 -3.55
C ARG A 64 22.69 19.95 -3.00
N ARG A 65 23.93 19.86 -3.49
CA ARG A 65 25.02 20.78 -3.09
C ARG A 65 24.94 22.15 -3.78
N ARG A 66 24.15 22.27 -4.86
CA ARG A 66 23.94 23.50 -5.62
C ARG A 66 22.69 24.29 -5.18
N ALA A 67 21.87 23.71 -4.29
CA ALA A 67 20.71 24.35 -3.67
C ALA A 67 21.08 24.88 -2.28
#